data_AF-A0A109K5K6-F1
#
_entry.id   AF-A0A109K5K6-F1
#
_cell.length_a   1.000
_cell.length_b   1.000
_cell.length_c   1.000
_cell.angle_alpha   90.00
_cell.angle_beta   90.00
_cell.angle_gamma   90.00
#
_symmetry.space_group_name_H-M   'P 1'
#
loop_
_entity.id
_entity.type
_entity.pdbx_description
1 polymer ?
#
loop_
_entity_poly.entity_id
_entity_poly.type
_entity_poly.pdbx_seq_one_letter_code
_entity_poly.pdbx_strand_id
1 'polypeptide(L)'
;MLSERQFLFLREAALQLQYALDAFEEFARLKQSSARPDTLFKALDDFLDHAARVEAVFWPTKKYFARGQELRELLSVKDDNYLHNHELRNRLQHFDEYLDDWIDKPQTEAHIGDLLVDSVVKVNGKRIYGLREFDSATTTYIFNGKEFLIGRMAEAARSLMNDLQKLPPHPLGTVLPHRERPLLADGHGAGSIDI
;
A
#
# COMPACT_ATOMS: atom_id res chain seq x y z
N MET A 1 8.36 5.04 28.78
CA MET A 1 9.05 5.80 27.72
C MET A 1 9.47 4.80 26.66
N LEU A 2 9.33 5.11 25.38
CA LEU A 2 9.77 4.22 24.29
C LEU A 2 11.28 4.00 24.38
N SER A 3 11.75 2.80 24.06
CA SER A 3 13.18 2.61 23.77
C SER A 3 13.55 3.29 22.45
N GLU A 4 14.83 3.60 22.26
CA GLU A 4 15.32 4.15 21.00
C GLU A 4 14.98 3.26 19.80
N ARG A 5 15.13 1.94 19.95
CA ARG A 5 14.77 0.96 18.91
C ARG A 5 13.27 1.01 18.58
N GLN A 6 12.41 1.07 19.58
CA GLN A 6 10.95 1.21 19.37
C GLN A 6 10.64 2.51 18.65
N PHE A 7 11.23 3.62 19.11
CA PHE A 7 11.05 4.94 18.49
C PHE A 7 11.39 4.93 17.01
N LEU A 8 12.55 4.37 16.62
CA LEU A 8 12.98 4.33 15.22
C LEU A 8 12.03 3.51 14.34
N PHE A 9 11.56 2.35 14.80
CA PHE A 9 10.60 1.55 14.04
C PHE A 9 9.23 2.21 13.93
N LEU A 10 8.75 2.83 15.02
CA LEU A 10 7.46 3.51 15.01
C LEU A 10 7.51 4.76 14.12
N ARG A 11 8.65 5.48 14.10
CA ARG A 11 8.87 6.61 13.20
C ARG A 11 8.90 6.18 11.74
N GLU A 12 9.57 5.08 11.42
CA GLU A 12 9.54 4.51 10.08
C GLU A 12 8.12 4.07 9.69
N ALA A 13 7.41 3.38 10.59
CA ALA A 13 6.02 3.01 10.35
C ALA A 13 5.11 4.23 10.12
N ALA A 14 5.29 5.31 10.87
CA ALA A 14 4.55 6.56 10.68
C ALA A 14 4.85 7.17 9.30
N LEU A 15 6.11 7.17 8.87
CA LEU A 15 6.49 7.66 7.55
C LEU A 15 5.83 6.85 6.42
N GLN A 16 5.91 5.52 6.50
CA GLN A 16 5.31 4.63 5.51
C GLN A 16 3.78 4.73 5.51
N LEU A 17 3.14 4.87 6.68
CA LEU A 17 1.70 5.12 6.77
C LEU A 17 1.31 6.45 6.14
N GLN A 18 2.11 7.50 6.31
CA GLN A 18 1.85 8.80 5.67
C GLN A 18 1.88 8.65 4.15
N TYR A 19 2.92 8.03 3.59
CA TYR A 19 3.00 7.80 2.15
C TYR A 19 1.89 6.91 1.62
N ALA A 20 1.51 5.86 2.36
CA ALA A 20 0.37 5.02 2.00
C ALA A 20 -0.92 5.85 1.94
N LEU A 21 -1.20 6.66 2.97
CA LEU A 21 -2.43 7.45 3.03
C LEU A 21 -2.47 8.52 1.93
N ASP A 22 -1.35 9.21 1.67
CA ASP A 22 -1.26 10.19 0.58
C ASP A 22 -1.48 9.52 -0.80
N ALA A 23 -0.88 8.35 -1.03
CA ALA A 23 -1.08 7.57 -2.25
C ALA A 23 -2.54 7.09 -2.39
N PHE A 24 -3.18 6.68 -1.29
CA PHE A 24 -4.58 6.25 -1.30
C PHE A 24 -5.54 7.41 -1.57
N GLU A 25 -5.25 8.61 -1.06
CA GLU A 25 -6.02 9.82 -1.36
C GLU A 25 -5.92 10.20 -2.84
N GLU A 26 -4.71 10.13 -3.41
CA GLU A 26 -4.49 10.33 -4.84
C GLU A 26 -5.23 9.27 -5.68
N PHE A 27 -5.13 8.00 -5.30
CA PHE A 27 -5.89 6.91 -5.92
C PHE A 27 -7.40 7.18 -5.88
N ALA A 28 -7.94 7.59 -4.74
CA ALA A 28 -9.36 7.90 -4.59
C ALA A 28 -9.79 9.07 -5.50
N ARG A 29 -8.93 10.09 -5.66
CA ARG A 29 -9.15 11.21 -6.58
C ARG A 29 -9.13 10.75 -8.04
N LEU A 30 -8.14 9.94 -8.43
CA LEU A 30 -8.01 9.40 -9.79
C LEU A 30 -9.19 8.51 -10.18
N LYS A 31 -9.65 7.67 -9.24
CA LYS A 31 -10.87 6.86 -9.37
C LYS A 31 -12.09 7.73 -9.67
N GLN A 32 -12.29 8.81 -8.92
CA GLN A 32 -13.42 9.73 -9.13
C GLN A 32 -13.33 10.48 -10.47
N SER A 33 -12.12 10.82 -10.92
CA SER A 33 -11.92 11.50 -12.21
C SER A 33 -11.93 10.56 -13.42
N SER A 34 -12.18 9.25 -13.24
CA SER A 34 -12.09 8.24 -14.30
C SER A 34 -10.74 8.30 -15.05
N ALA A 35 -9.64 8.41 -14.28
CA ALA A 35 -8.30 8.44 -14.84
C ALA A 35 -7.99 7.16 -15.65
N ARG A 36 -7.00 7.23 -16.53
CA ARG A 36 -6.56 6.05 -17.27
C ARG A 36 -6.13 4.94 -16.29
N PRO A 37 -6.38 3.65 -16.62
CA PRO A 37 -6.05 2.55 -15.73
C PRO A 37 -4.58 2.55 -15.28
N ASP A 38 -3.62 2.79 -16.16
CA ASP A 38 -2.19 2.84 -15.82
C ASP A 38 -1.88 3.87 -14.73
N THR A 39 -2.52 5.05 -14.79
CA THR A 39 -2.34 6.11 -13.79
C THR A 39 -2.98 5.73 -12.46
N LEU A 40 -4.17 5.12 -12.51
CA LEU A 40 -4.87 4.61 -11.33
C LEU A 40 -4.06 3.52 -10.61
N PHE A 41 -3.57 2.53 -11.36
CA PHE A 41 -2.78 1.43 -10.82
C PHE A 41 -1.42 1.90 -10.30
N LYS A 42 -0.80 2.93 -10.89
CA LYS A 42 0.43 3.51 -10.33
C LYS A 42 0.21 4.04 -8.90
N ALA A 43 -0.87 4.81 -8.68
CA ALA A 43 -1.18 5.31 -7.33
C ALA A 43 -1.60 4.19 -6.37
N LEU A 44 -2.28 3.16 -6.88
CA LEU A 44 -2.60 1.97 -6.12
C LEU A 44 -1.34 1.19 -5.71
N ASP A 45 -0.41 0.97 -6.64
CA ASP A 45 0.87 0.30 -6.39
C ASP A 45 1.63 1.07 -5.30
N ASP A 46 1.74 2.40 -5.41
CA ASP A 46 2.35 3.25 -4.36
C ASP A 46 1.73 2.97 -2.97
N PHE A 47 0.39 2.93 -2.87
CA PHE A 47 -0.30 2.61 -1.61
C PHE A 47 0.05 1.20 -1.09
N LEU A 48 -0.06 0.19 -1.95
CA LEU A 48 0.17 -1.21 -1.60
C LEU A 48 1.60 -1.44 -1.12
N ASP A 49 2.56 -0.79 -1.78
CA ASP A 49 3.98 -0.89 -1.48
C ASP A 49 4.31 -0.30 -0.10
N HIS A 50 3.75 0.86 0.22
CA HIS A 50 3.93 1.48 1.54
C HIS A 50 3.19 0.69 2.62
N ALA A 51 2.00 0.17 2.35
CA ALA A 51 1.28 -0.71 3.27
C ALA A 51 2.06 -2.00 3.57
N ALA A 52 2.70 -2.61 2.56
CA ALA A 52 3.54 -3.79 2.72
C ALA A 52 4.78 -3.53 3.60
N ARG A 53 5.36 -2.33 3.52
CA ARG A 53 6.47 -1.91 4.39
C ARG A 53 6.01 -1.75 5.85
N VAL A 54 4.84 -1.15 6.08
CA VAL A 54 4.22 -1.07 7.41
C VAL A 54 3.97 -2.47 7.96
N GLU A 55 3.40 -3.34 7.15
CA GLU A 55 3.15 -4.73 7.52
C GLU A 55 4.45 -5.43 7.94
N ALA A 56 5.57 -5.23 7.23
CA ALA A 56 6.86 -5.83 7.58
C ALA A 56 7.48 -5.26 8.88
N VAL A 57 7.05 -4.08 9.33
CA VAL A 57 7.44 -3.52 10.63
C VAL A 57 6.69 -4.24 11.76
N PHE A 58 5.37 -4.39 11.62
CA PHE A 58 4.50 -4.93 12.67
C PHE A 58 4.40 -6.46 12.66
N TRP A 59 4.44 -7.11 11.50
CA TRP A 59 4.38 -8.56 11.29
C TRP A 59 5.58 -9.06 10.47
N PRO A 60 6.79 -8.97 11.01
CA PRO A 60 7.98 -9.41 10.30
C PRO A 60 8.10 -10.93 10.22
N THR A 61 9.09 -11.37 9.44
CA THR A 61 9.50 -12.78 9.38
C THR A 61 9.90 -13.33 10.75
N LYS A 62 9.94 -14.67 10.87
CA LYS A 62 10.24 -15.41 12.11
C LYS A 62 11.48 -14.89 12.86
N LYS A 63 12.51 -14.45 12.12
CA LYS A 63 13.75 -13.92 12.70
C LYS A 63 13.53 -12.68 13.59
N TYR A 64 12.54 -11.84 13.27
CA TYR A 64 12.28 -10.59 13.96
C TYR A 64 10.89 -10.54 14.61
N PHE A 65 10.27 -11.69 14.83
CA PHE A 65 8.92 -11.82 15.37
C PHE A 65 8.73 -11.06 16.69
N ALA A 66 9.67 -11.20 17.63
CA ALA A 66 9.62 -10.53 18.93
C ALA A 66 9.48 -9.01 18.80
N ARG A 67 10.23 -8.38 17.89
CA ARG A 67 10.12 -6.93 17.62
C ARG A 67 8.73 -6.57 17.12
N GLY A 68 8.16 -7.35 16.21
CA GLY A 68 6.81 -7.07 15.71
C GLY A 68 5.77 -7.16 16.83
N GLN A 69 5.84 -8.22 17.63
CA GLN A 69 4.94 -8.43 18.77
C GLN A 69 5.04 -7.27 19.77
N GLU A 70 6.25 -6.86 20.17
CA GLU A 70 6.45 -5.72 21.08
C GLU A 70 5.78 -4.43 20.58
N LEU A 71 5.90 -4.12 19.29
CA LEU A 71 5.28 -2.92 18.70
C LEU A 71 3.75 -3.03 18.66
N ARG A 72 3.22 -4.23 18.36
CA ARG A 72 1.77 -4.47 18.35
C ARG A 72 1.18 -4.38 19.75
N GLU A 73 1.84 -4.95 20.75
CA GLU A 73 1.42 -4.85 22.15
C GLU A 73 1.39 -3.39 22.64
N LEU A 74 2.44 -2.62 22.31
CA LEU A 74 2.54 -1.20 22.67
C LEU A 74 1.35 -0.37 22.14
N LEU A 75 0.88 -0.67 20.92
CA LEU A 75 -0.22 0.04 20.27
C LEU A 75 -1.57 -0.68 20.36
N SER A 76 -1.63 -1.83 21.05
CA SER A 76 -2.81 -2.71 21.08
C SER A 76 -3.34 -3.11 19.69
N VAL A 77 -2.43 -3.31 18.73
CA VAL A 77 -2.75 -3.76 17.37
C VAL A 77 -3.00 -5.26 17.38
N LYS A 78 -4.16 -5.68 16.90
CA LYS A 78 -4.56 -7.09 16.81
C LYS A 78 -4.00 -7.78 15.57
N ASP A 79 -3.91 -9.11 15.60
CA ASP A 79 -3.44 -9.92 14.47
C ASP A 79 -4.46 -10.03 13.31
N ASP A 80 -5.73 -9.68 13.54
CA ASP A 80 -6.80 -9.61 12.52
C ASP A 80 -6.86 -8.24 11.81
N ASN A 81 -5.84 -7.40 12.00
CA ASN A 81 -5.75 -6.10 11.35
C ASN A 81 -5.59 -6.25 9.82
N TYR A 82 -6.31 -5.44 9.03
CA TYR A 82 -6.27 -5.53 7.57
C TYR A 82 -4.90 -5.21 6.95
N LEU A 83 -4.01 -4.50 7.65
CA LEU A 83 -2.62 -4.32 7.21
C LEU A 83 -1.81 -5.61 7.31
N HIS A 84 -2.22 -6.59 8.12
CA HIS A 84 -1.56 -7.89 8.22
C HIS A 84 -1.91 -8.76 7.02
N ASN A 85 -1.24 -8.52 5.89
CA ASN A 85 -1.49 -9.25 4.65
C ASN A 85 -0.19 -9.82 4.05
N HIS A 86 0.26 -10.93 4.63
CA HIS A 86 1.45 -11.64 4.16
C HIS A 86 1.34 -12.09 2.70
N GLU A 87 0.17 -12.54 2.26
CA GLU A 87 -0.03 -13.00 0.88
C GLU A 87 0.16 -11.85 -0.11
N LEU A 88 -0.43 -10.68 0.15
CA LEU A 88 -0.25 -9.49 -0.67
C LEU A 88 1.22 -9.05 -0.70
N ARG A 89 1.89 -8.92 0.45
CA ARG A 89 3.32 -8.54 0.49
C ARG A 89 4.17 -9.50 -0.34
N ASN A 90 3.99 -10.81 -0.14
CA ASN A 90 4.75 -11.82 -0.88
C ASN A 90 4.50 -11.71 -2.38
N ARG A 91 3.25 -11.45 -2.79
CA ARG A 91 2.88 -11.25 -4.18
C ARG A 91 3.53 -10.02 -4.83
N LEU A 92 3.64 -8.92 -4.08
CA LEU A 92 4.32 -7.72 -4.56
C LEU A 92 5.84 -7.92 -4.66
N GLN A 93 6.45 -8.61 -3.69
CA GLN A 93 7.90 -8.83 -3.64
C GLN A 93 8.40 -9.83 -4.67
N HIS A 94 7.62 -10.87 -4.95
CA HIS A 94 7.94 -11.93 -5.91
C HIS A 94 7.08 -11.80 -7.17
N PHE A 95 6.82 -10.57 -7.60
CA PHE A 95 5.91 -10.28 -8.71
C PHE A 95 6.32 -11.02 -10.00
N ASP A 96 7.61 -11.16 -10.25
CA ASP A 96 8.19 -11.92 -11.36
C ASP A 96 7.77 -13.40 -11.33
N GLU A 97 7.89 -14.07 -10.18
CA GLU A 97 7.46 -15.46 -10.03
C GLU A 97 5.94 -15.62 -10.25
N TYR A 98 5.13 -14.69 -9.71
CA TYR A 98 3.68 -14.71 -9.92
C TYR A 98 3.26 -14.35 -11.36
N LEU A 99 4.09 -13.61 -12.08
CA LEU A 99 3.91 -13.31 -13.49
C LEU A 99 4.22 -14.55 -14.35
N ASP A 100 5.32 -15.26 -14.07
CA ASP A 100 5.63 -16.53 -14.72
C ASP A 100 4.50 -17.54 -14.51
N ASP A 101 4.05 -17.72 -13.26
CA ASP A 101 2.90 -18.57 -12.92
C ASP A 101 1.62 -18.16 -13.67
N TRP A 102 1.43 -16.87 -13.93
CA TRP A 102 0.28 -16.38 -14.68
C TRP A 102 0.42 -16.65 -16.18
N ILE A 103 1.61 -16.49 -16.75
CA ILE A 103 1.93 -16.74 -18.17
C ILE A 103 1.83 -18.24 -18.51
N ASP A 104 2.34 -19.10 -17.63
CA ASP A 104 2.44 -20.55 -17.86
C ASP A 104 1.10 -21.29 -17.68
N LYS A 105 0.05 -20.60 -17.22
CA LYS A 105 -1.28 -21.20 -17.09
C LYS A 105 -1.82 -21.63 -18.48
N PRO A 106 -2.41 -22.84 -18.61
CA PRO A 106 -2.92 -23.33 -19.89
C PRO A 106 -3.96 -22.38 -20.51
N GLN A 107 -3.70 -21.94 -21.75
CA GLN A 107 -4.47 -20.91 -22.48
C GLN A 107 -5.92 -21.28 -22.87
N THR A 108 -6.45 -22.39 -22.36
CA THR A 108 -7.90 -22.66 -22.39
C THR A 108 -8.69 -21.72 -21.46
N GLU A 109 -7.99 -20.97 -20.61
CA GLU A 109 -8.47 -19.83 -19.85
C GLU A 109 -7.75 -18.58 -20.41
N ALA A 110 -8.41 -17.80 -21.26
CA ALA A 110 -7.79 -16.69 -21.98
C ALA A 110 -7.06 -15.70 -21.05
N HIS A 111 -5.86 -15.24 -21.41
CA HIS A 111 -5.29 -14.03 -20.79
C HIS A 111 -6.10 -12.83 -21.26
N ILE A 112 -6.91 -12.26 -20.37
CA ILE A 112 -7.82 -11.16 -20.74
C ILE A 112 -7.15 -9.78 -20.66
N GLY A 113 -5.93 -9.69 -20.12
CA GLY A 113 -5.14 -8.47 -20.03
C GLY A 113 -4.58 -8.21 -18.64
N ASP A 114 -4.06 -7.00 -18.45
CA ASP A 114 -3.53 -6.46 -17.20
C ASP A 114 -4.12 -5.06 -16.97
N LEU A 115 -4.05 -4.56 -15.74
CA LEU A 115 -4.57 -3.25 -15.32
C LEU A 115 -6.07 -3.05 -15.63
N LEU A 116 -6.88 -4.08 -15.39
CA LEU A 116 -8.30 -4.04 -15.70
C LEU A 116 -9.09 -3.35 -14.58
N VAL A 117 -10.10 -2.56 -14.93
CA VAL A 117 -11.01 -1.93 -13.97
C VAL A 117 -12.42 -2.42 -14.23
N ASP A 118 -13.10 -2.89 -13.19
CA ASP A 118 -14.48 -3.40 -13.22
C ASP A 118 -14.72 -4.49 -14.27
N SER A 119 -13.70 -5.34 -14.51
CA SER A 119 -13.77 -6.45 -15.44
C SER A 119 -14.59 -7.62 -14.90
N VAL A 120 -15.50 -8.14 -15.73
CA VAL A 120 -16.38 -9.28 -15.40
C VAL A 120 -16.35 -10.37 -16.47
N VAL A 121 -15.19 -10.56 -17.10
CA VAL A 121 -15.04 -11.51 -18.22
C VAL A 121 -15.34 -12.95 -17.76
N LYS A 122 -16.15 -13.65 -18.55
CA LYS A 122 -16.49 -15.07 -18.35
C LYS A 122 -16.28 -15.85 -19.63
N VAL A 123 -15.69 -17.05 -19.52
CA VAL A 123 -15.58 -18.03 -20.60
C VAL A 123 -16.18 -19.34 -20.12
N ASN A 124 -17.08 -19.93 -20.91
CA ASN A 124 -17.83 -21.13 -20.55
C ASN A 124 -18.52 -21.03 -19.16
N GLY A 125 -19.02 -19.83 -18.83
CA GLY A 125 -19.69 -19.55 -17.56
C GLY A 125 -18.77 -19.35 -16.35
N LYS A 126 -17.45 -19.54 -16.48
CA LYS A 126 -16.47 -19.31 -15.42
C LYS A 126 -15.85 -17.92 -15.54
N ARG A 127 -15.67 -17.21 -14.42
CA ARG A 127 -14.93 -15.94 -14.39
C ARG A 127 -13.47 -16.21 -14.71
N ILE A 128 -12.92 -15.41 -15.62
CA ILE A 128 -11.50 -15.36 -15.89
C ILE A 128 -10.95 -14.06 -15.31
N TYR A 129 -9.75 -14.15 -14.75
CA TYR A 129 -9.07 -13.03 -14.15
C TYR A 129 -7.90 -12.54 -15.03
N GLY A 130 -7.74 -11.23 -15.11
CA GLY A 130 -6.53 -10.58 -15.61
C GLY A 130 -5.37 -10.74 -14.61
N LEU A 131 -4.20 -10.22 -15.00
CA LEU A 131 -3.05 -10.20 -14.09
C LEU A 131 -3.36 -9.30 -12.89
N ARG A 132 -3.60 -8.01 -13.13
CA ARG A 132 -4.08 -7.05 -12.13
C ARG A 132 -5.47 -6.54 -12.50
N GLU A 133 -6.37 -6.55 -11.54
CA GLU A 133 -7.69 -5.92 -11.65
C GLU A 133 -8.02 -5.06 -10.45
N PHE A 134 -8.93 -4.13 -10.63
CA PHE A 134 -9.51 -3.33 -9.57
C PHE A 134 -11.03 -3.32 -9.70
N ASP A 135 -11.71 -3.71 -8.62
CA ASP A 135 -13.17 -3.57 -8.46
C ASP A 135 -13.46 -2.26 -7.71
N SER A 136 -14.06 -1.32 -8.42
CA SER A 136 -14.39 0.01 -7.94
C SER A 136 -15.57 0.03 -6.98
N ALA A 137 -16.49 -0.94 -7.06
CA ALA A 137 -17.66 -1.01 -6.20
C ALA A 137 -17.27 -1.45 -4.78
N THR A 138 -16.40 -2.45 -4.67
CA THR A 138 -15.95 -2.99 -3.38
C THR A 138 -14.64 -2.37 -2.91
N THR A 139 -13.95 -1.61 -3.77
CA THR A 139 -12.61 -1.08 -3.53
C THR A 139 -11.65 -2.22 -3.17
N THR A 140 -11.58 -3.17 -4.10
CA THR A 140 -10.82 -4.41 -3.99
C THR A 140 -9.78 -4.48 -5.09
N TYR A 141 -8.52 -4.66 -4.72
CA TYR A 141 -7.46 -5.00 -5.65
C TYR A 141 -7.46 -6.51 -5.88
N ILE A 142 -7.32 -6.93 -7.12
CA ILE A 142 -7.27 -8.35 -7.49
C ILE A 142 -5.97 -8.60 -8.21
N PHE A 143 -5.16 -9.53 -7.70
CA PHE A 143 -3.93 -9.93 -8.36
C PHE A 143 -3.91 -11.43 -8.59
N ASN A 144 -3.89 -11.83 -9.87
CA ASN A 144 -3.93 -13.22 -10.31
C ASN A 144 -5.08 -14.01 -9.64
N GLY A 145 -6.26 -13.39 -9.62
CA GLY A 145 -7.50 -13.95 -9.04
C GLY A 145 -7.62 -13.91 -7.52
N LYS A 146 -6.64 -13.35 -6.79
CA LYS A 146 -6.72 -13.14 -5.34
C LYS A 146 -7.17 -11.75 -4.99
N GLU A 147 -8.13 -11.65 -4.08
CA GLU A 147 -8.79 -10.41 -3.69
C GLU A 147 -8.18 -9.81 -2.43
N PHE A 148 -7.94 -8.50 -2.46
CA PHE A 148 -7.37 -7.70 -1.38
C PHE A 148 -8.24 -6.47 -1.13
N LEU A 149 -8.84 -6.39 0.06
CA LEU A 149 -9.76 -5.31 0.45
C LEU A 149 -9.01 -4.02 0.78
N ILE A 150 -8.48 -3.33 -0.23
CA ILE A 150 -7.63 -2.14 -0.06
C ILE A 150 -8.35 -0.99 0.66
N GLY A 151 -9.68 -0.87 0.54
CA GLY A 151 -10.44 0.11 1.31
C GLY A 151 -10.33 -0.14 2.82
N ARG A 152 -10.41 -1.41 3.25
CA ARG A 152 -10.23 -1.80 4.66
C ARG A 152 -8.79 -1.62 5.13
N MET A 153 -7.82 -1.86 4.24
CA MET A 153 -6.41 -1.57 4.53
C MET A 153 -6.18 -0.09 4.78
N ALA A 154 -6.79 0.81 3.99
CA ALA A 154 -6.67 2.25 4.18
C ALA A 154 -7.33 2.73 5.48
N GLU A 155 -8.49 2.14 5.87
CA GLU A 155 -9.11 2.38 7.17
C GLU A 155 -8.18 1.96 8.33
N ALA A 156 -7.57 0.77 8.22
CA ALA A 156 -6.61 0.28 9.20
C ALA A 156 -5.34 1.13 9.28
N ALA A 157 -4.80 1.59 8.15
CA ALA A 157 -3.69 2.53 8.08
C ALA A 157 -4.00 3.84 8.80
N ARG A 158 -5.19 4.41 8.57
CA ARG A 158 -5.64 5.64 9.24
C ARG A 158 -5.80 5.44 10.74
N SER A 159 -6.37 4.32 11.17
CA SER A 159 -6.49 3.98 12.59
C SER A 159 -5.12 3.88 13.26
N LEU A 160 -4.18 3.16 12.64
CA LEU A 160 -2.84 2.98 13.17
C LEU A 160 -2.06 4.29 13.22
N MET A 161 -2.19 5.15 12.20
CA MET A 161 -1.63 6.50 12.21
C MET A 161 -2.17 7.32 13.40
N ASN A 162 -3.48 7.26 13.66
CA ASN A 162 -4.08 7.95 14.80
C ASN A 162 -3.54 7.44 16.14
N ASP A 163 -3.22 6.15 16.26
CA ASP A 163 -2.63 5.59 17.48
C ASP A 163 -1.17 6.04 17.67
N LEU A 164 -0.39 6.11 16.58
CA LEU A 164 0.97 6.66 16.61
C LEU A 164 1.00 8.15 17.00
N GLN A 165 0.01 8.94 16.58
CA GLN A 165 -0.12 10.35 16.95
C GLN A 165 -0.31 10.57 18.46
N LYS A 166 -0.84 9.58 19.19
CA LYS A 166 -1.08 9.65 20.64
C LYS A 166 0.16 9.33 21.47
N LEU A 167 1.23 8.83 20.84
CA LEU A 167 2.45 8.48 21.55
C LEU A 167 3.13 9.74 22.10
N PRO A 168 3.67 9.69 23.34
CA PRO A 168 4.41 10.81 23.90
C PRO A 168 5.71 11.06 23.10
N PRO A 169 6.24 12.30 23.14
CA PRO A 169 7.53 12.60 22.52
C PRO A 169 8.66 11.79 23.16
N HIS A 170 9.66 11.48 22.34
CA HIS A 170 10.90 10.80 22.73
C HIS A 170 12.05 11.83 22.73
N PRO A 171 13.18 11.61 23.44
CA PRO A 171 14.34 12.50 23.36
C PRO A 171 14.88 12.74 21.94
N LEU A 172 14.60 11.82 21.01
CA LEU A 172 14.95 11.93 19.58
C LEU A 172 13.89 12.64 18.72
N GLY A 173 12.82 13.16 19.34
CA GLY A 173 11.74 13.89 18.68
C GLY A 173 10.38 13.18 18.75
N THR A 174 9.48 13.52 17.82
CA THR A 174 8.18 12.87 17.67
C THR A 174 8.27 11.67 16.73
N VAL A 175 7.40 10.69 16.94
CA VAL A 175 7.24 9.56 16.01
C VAL A 175 6.71 10.04 14.65
N LEU A 176 5.89 11.09 14.65
CA LEU A 176 5.36 11.65 13.42
C LEU A 176 6.48 12.32 12.61
N PRO A 177 6.52 12.08 11.28
CA PRO A 177 7.45 12.79 10.41
C PRO A 177 7.15 14.29 10.44
N HIS A 178 8.18 15.12 10.50
CA HIS A 178 8.02 16.55 10.29
C HIS A 178 7.65 16.78 8.83
N ARG A 179 6.49 17.42 8.57
CA ARG A 179 6.22 18.01 7.27
C ARG A 179 7.17 19.18 7.08
N GLU A 180 8.36 18.92 6.56
CA GLU A 180 9.07 19.99 5.88
C GLU A 180 8.18 20.41 4.70
N ARG A 181 7.79 21.69 4.68
CA ARG A 181 7.19 22.29 3.48
C ARG A 181 8.10 21.95 2.29
N PRO A 182 7.56 21.66 1.09
CA PRO A 182 8.40 21.56 -0.09
C PRO A 182 9.27 22.81 -0.17
N LEU A 183 10.60 22.64 -0.19
CA LEU A 183 11.57 23.66 -0.56
C LEU A 183 11.44 23.94 -2.06
N LEU A 184 10.28 24.42 -2.50
CA LEU A 184 10.05 24.88 -3.87
C LEU A 184 9.04 26.04 -3.84
N ALA A 185 9.49 27.18 -3.31
CA ALA A 185 8.91 28.48 -3.60
C ALA A 185 9.93 29.60 -3.32
N ASP A 186 11.19 29.44 -3.75
CA ASP A 186 12.10 30.57 -3.91
C ASP A 186 12.58 30.58 -5.36
N GLY A 187 12.30 31.69 -6.02
CA GLY A 187 11.98 31.74 -7.44
C GLY A 187 13.14 31.62 -8.40
N HIS A 188 12.82 31.19 -9.62
CA HIS A 188 13.54 31.58 -10.82
C HIS A 188 12.55 32.26 -11.75
N GLY A 189 12.87 33.52 -12.06
CA GLY A 189 12.08 34.38 -12.91
C GLY A 189 11.90 33.80 -14.31
N ALA A 190 10.81 34.24 -14.94
CA ALA A 190 10.62 34.14 -16.36
C ALA A 190 11.82 34.79 -17.08
N GLY A 191 12.76 33.95 -17.50
CA GLY A 191 13.76 34.26 -18.49
C GLY A 191 13.30 33.62 -19.80
N SER A 192 12.86 34.48 -20.72
CA SER A 192 12.70 34.20 -22.14
C SER A 192 13.88 33.41 -22.70
N ILE A 193 13.61 32.32 -23.40
CA ILE A 193 14.55 31.74 -24.36
C ILE A 193 13.85 31.77 -25.73
N ASP A 194 14.17 32.80 -26.49
CA ASP A 194 14.19 32.75 -27.95
C ASP A 194 15.47 32.02 -28.36
N ILE A 195 15.36 30.82 -28.96
CA ILE A 195 16.11 30.33 -30.14
C ILE A 195 15.25 29.30 -30.85
#